data_AF-Q53780-F1
#
_entry.id   AF-Q53780-F1
#
_cell.length_a   1.000
_cell.length_b   1.000
_cell.length_c   1.000
_cell.angle_alpha   90.00
_cell.angle_beta   90.00
_cell.angle_gamma   90.00
#
_symmetry.space_group_name_H-M   'P 1'
#
loop_
_entity.id
_entity.type
_entity.pdbx_description
1 polymer ?
#
loop_
_entity_poly.entity_id
_entity_poly.type
_entity_poly.pdbx_seq_one_letter_code
_entity_poly.pdbx_strand_id
1 'polypeptide(L)' 'EKGFGFIEVEGENDVFVHFSAINQDGYKSLEEGQAVEFEVVEGDR' A
#
# COMPACT_ATOMS: atom_id res chain seq x y z
N GLU A 1 -6.12 -3.97 -14.06
CA GLU A 1 -5.84 -3.20 -12.84
C GLU A 1 -4.34 -3.02 -12.70
N LYS A 2 -3.84 -1.83 -12.33
CA LYS A 2 -2.40 -1.52 -12.46
C LYS A 2 -1.51 -2.10 -11.35
N GLY A 3 -2.07 -2.79 -10.35
CA GLY A 3 -1.30 -3.46 -9.29
C GLY A 3 -0.59 -2.51 -8.32
N PHE A 4 -0.97 -1.24 -8.28
CA PHE A 4 -0.43 -0.27 -7.34
C PHE A 4 -1.52 0.68 -6.86
N GLY A 5 -1.24 1.35 -5.75
CA GLY A 5 -2.09 2.36 -5.14
C GLY A 5 -1.27 3.27 -4.22
N PHE A 6 -2.01 4.07 -3.46
CA PHE A 6 -1.45 4.98 -2.47
C PHE A 6 -2.19 4.81 -1.15
N ILE A 7 -1.47 4.96 -0.05
CA ILE A 7 -2.01 4.99 1.30
C ILE A 7 -1.93 6.43 1.78
N GLU A 8 -3.08 7.02 2.08
CA GLU A 8 -3.17 8.35 2.67
C GLU A 8 -2.81 8.26 4.16
N VAL A 9 -1.94 9.16 4.63
CA VAL A 9 -1.49 9.24 6.02
C VAL A 9 -1.72 10.66 6.52
N GLU A 10 -2.47 10.80 7.62
CA GLU A 10 -2.83 12.12 8.15
C GLU A 10 -1.56 12.90 8.56
N GLY A 11 -1.35 14.06 7.92
CA GLY A 11 -0.22 14.94 8.21
C GLY A 11 1.09 14.58 7.50
N GLU A 12 1.09 13.54 6.65
CA GLU A 12 2.25 13.12 5.86
C GLU A 12 1.92 13.07 4.36
N ASN A 13 2.91 12.74 3.52
CA ASN A 13 2.67 12.53 2.10
C ASN A 13 2.13 11.13 1.86
N ASP A 14 1.35 10.98 0.78
CA ASP A 14 0.86 9.68 0.34
C ASP A 14 2.00 8.67 0.15
N VAL A 15 1.80 7.48 0.72
CA VAL A 15 2.77 6.40 0.65
C VAL A 15 2.42 5.49 -0.52
N PHE A 16 3.37 5.32 -1.45
CA PHE A 16 3.19 4.42 -2.58
C PHE A 16 3.18 2.95 -2.13
N VAL A 17 2.21 2.17 -2.60
CA VAL A 17 2.12 0.72 -2.33
C VAL A 17 1.96 -0.07 -3.64
N HIS A 18 2.70 -1.17 -3.76
CA HIS A 18 2.60 -2.12 -4.85
C HIS A 18 1.98 -3.44 -4.34
N PHE A 19 1.19 -4.12 -5.16
CA PHE A 19 0.48 -5.35 -4.77
C PHE A 19 1.43 -6.43 -4.21
N SER A 20 2.68 -6.45 -4.67
CA SER A 20 3.70 -7.39 -4.19
C SER A 20 4.03 -7.25 -2.72
N ALA A 21 3.84 -6.05 -2.13
CA ALA A 21 4.11 -5.74 -0.74
C ALA A 21 2.93 -6.11 0.19
N ILE A 22 1.77 -6.47 -0.36
CA ILE A 22 0.60 -6.86 0.44
C ILE A 22 0.83 -8.29 0.97
N ASN A 23 0.83 -8.43 2.29
CA ASN A 23 0.93 -9.72 2.97
C ASN A 23 -0.47 -10.28 3.22
N GLN A 24 -1.07 -10.83 2.16
CA GLN A 24 -2.37 -11.50 2.19
C GLN A 24 -2.34 -12.76 1.32
N ASP A 25 -3.05 -13.80 1.76
CA ASP A 25 -3.28 -15.00 0.97
C ASP A 25 -4.34 -14.73 -0.12
N GLY A 26 -4.11 -15.25 -1.33
CA GLY A 26 -5.03 -15.07 -2.46
C GLY A 26 -4.74 -13.82 -3.29
N TYR A 27 -5.79 -13.11 -3.72
CA TYR A 27 -5.65 -11.90 -4.53
C TYR A 27 -5.21 -10.73 -3.65
N LYS A 28 -4.03 -10.17 -3.95
CA LYS A 28 -3.41 -9.10 -3.18
C LYS A 28 -3.95 -7.74 -3.62
N SER A 29 -5.02 -7.28 -2.97
CA SER A 29 -5.67 -5.99 -3.25
C SER A 29 -6.08 -5.26 -1.98
N LEU A 30 -6.14 -3.92 -2.07
CA LEU A 30 -6.73 -3.07 -1.04
C LEU A 30 -7.99 -2.39 -1.62
N GLU A 31 -9.01 -2.26 -0.79
CA GLU A 31 -10.23 -1.52 -1.12
C GLU A 31 -10.10 -0.05 -0.67
N GLU A 32 -10.83 0.85 -1.34
CA GLU A 32 -10.88 2.27 -0.93
C GLU A 32 -11.46 2.39 0.49
N GLY A 33 -10.77 3.15 1.35
CA GLY A 33 -11.16 3.33 2.76
C GLY A 33 -10.78 2.16 3.68
N GLN A 34 -10.10 1.13 3.17
CA GLN A 34 -9.59 0.04 4.01
C GLN A 34 -8.46 0.54 4.91
N ALA A 35 -8.64 0.39 6.23
CA ALA A 35 -7.57 0.64 7.19
C ALA A 35 -6.48 -0.44 7.05
N VAL A 36 -5.23 0.00 7.02
CA VAL A 36 -4.05 -0.86 6.86
C VAL A 36 -2.96 -0.48 7.84
N GLU A 37 -2.16 -1.47 8.24
CA GLU A 37 -0.90 -1.27 8.93
C GLU A 37 0.23 -1.60 7.97
N PHE A 38 1.27 -0.77 7.95
CA PHE A 38 2.41 -0.93 7.05
C PHE A 38 3.68 -0.40 7.72
N GLU A 39 4.82 -0.88 7.23
CA GLU A 39 6.14 -0.35 7.57
C GLU A 39 6.68 0.38 6.34
N VAL A 40 7.10 1.65 6.52
CA VAL A 40 7.79 2.40 5.46
C VAL A 40 9.22 1.89 5.37
N VAL A 41 9.58 1.35 4.22
CA VAL A 41 10.97 1.00 3.90
C VAL A 41 11.49 1.95 2.84
N GLU A 42 12.65 2.56 3.06
CA GLU A 42 13.40 3.25 2.00
C GLU A 42 13.95 2.18 1.06
N GLY A 43 13.26 1.94 -0.05
CA GLY A 43 13.71 1.06 -1.12
C GLY A 43 14.29 1.84 -2.29
N ASP A 44 15.37 1.34 -2.88
CA ASP A 44 15.88 1.84 -4.16
C ASP A 44 14.83 1.57 -5.25
N ARG A 45 14.05 2.58 -5.61
CA ARG A 45 13.18 2.57 -6.79
C ARG A 45 13.56 3.68 -7.75
#